data_AF-A0A976LLV6-F1
#
_entry.id   AF-A0A976LLV6-F1
#
_cell.length_a   1.000
_cell.length_b   1.000
_cell.length_c   1.000
_cell.angle_alpha   90.00
_cell.angle_beta   90.00
_cell.angle_gamma   90.00
#
_symmetry.space_group_name_H-M   'P 1'
#
loop_
_entity.id
_entity.type
_entity.pdbx_description
1 polymer ?
#
loop_
_entity_poly.entity_id
_entity_poly.type
_entity_poly.pdbx_seq_one_letter_code
_entity_poly.pdbx_strand_id
1 'polypeptide(L)'
;AAQTSLAVERYRLAEGRLPQSLNNLVPAYIEAVPADPYDGHPLKYRTLETGFVVYSIGDDRSDDGGAERGKGERGPRGKPAPWDITFIVER
;
A
#
# COMPACT_ATOMS: atom_id res chain seq x y z
N ALA A 1 -1.43 6.89 -2.31
CA ALA A 1 -1.94 5.50 -2.42
C ALA A 1 -2.87 5.30 -3.63
N ALA A 2 -4.01 6.01 -3.75
CA ALA A 2 -5.01 5.75 -4.80
C ALA A 2 -4.47 5.75 -6.26
N GLN A 3 -3.68 6.75 -6.66
CA GLN A 3 -3.08 6.80 -8.01
C GLN A 3 -2.17 5.60 -8.28
N THR A 4 -1.33 5.24 -7.30
CA THR A 4 -0.44 4.07 -7.38
C THR A 4 -1.25 2.78 -7.48
N SER A 5 -2.33 2.63 -6.71
CA SER A 5 -3.22 1.46 -6.78
C SER A 5 -3.89 1.33 -8.15
N LEU A 6 -4.30 2.45 -8.76
CA LEU A 6 -4.81 2.45 -10.12
C LEU A 6 -3.74 2.00 -11.13
N ALA A 7 -2.49 2.44 -10.97
CA ALA A 7 -1.38 2.00 -11.81
C ALA A 7 -1.09 0.50 -11.67
N VAL A 8 -1.18 -0.06 -10.46
CA VAL A 8 -1.08 -1.51 -10.20
C VAL A 8 -2.17 -2.28 -10.96
N GLU A 9 -3.41 -1.81 -10.90
CA GLU A 9 -4.54 -2.45 -11.60
C GLU A 9 -4.36 -2.40 -13.12
N ARG A 10 -3.87 -1.27 -13.66
CA ARG A 10 -3.55 -1.17 -15.09
C ARG A 10 -2.43 -2.13 -15.51
N TYR A 11 -1.36 -2.23 -14.72
CA TYR A 11 -0.30 -3.21 -14.95
C TYR A 11 -0.85 -4.63 -14.98
N ARG A 12 -1.70 -4.99 -14.02
CA ARG A 12 -2.29 -6.33 -13.96
C ARG A 12 -3.19 -6.64 -15.15
N LEU A 13 -3.96 -5.67 -15.62
CA LEU A 13 -4.81 -5.85 -16.80
C LEU A 13 -3.99 -6.06 -18.08
N ALA A 14 -2.85 -5.39 -18.21
CA ALA A 14 -1.98 -5.50 -19.37
C ALA A 14 -1.10 -6.76 -19.34
N GLU A 15 -0.52 -7.09 -18.18
CA GLU A 15 0.49 -8.15 -18.03
C GLU A 15 -0.11 -9.47 -17.50
N GLY A 16 -1.39 -9.47 -17.12
CA GLY A 16 -2.08 -10.63 -16.54
C GLY A 16 -1.65 -11.00 -15.12
N ARG A 17 -0.76 -10.22 -14.49
CA ARG A 17 -0.20 -10.48 -13.15
C ARG A 17 0.05 -9.19 -12.39
N LEU A 18 0.07 -9.27 -11.06
CA LEU A 18 0.48 -8.13 -10.22
C LEU A 18 1.98 -7.82 -10.41
N PRO A 19 2.38 -6.54 -10.27
CA PRO A 19 3.78 -6.15 -10.29
C PRO A 19 4.52 -6.74 -9.08
N GLN A 20 5.80 -7.07 -9.25
CA GLN A 20 6.63 -7.54 -8.13
C GLN A 20 7.08 -6.37 -7.23
N SER A 21 7.14 -5.16 -7.79
CA SER A 21 7.44 -3.93 -7.07
C SER A 21 6.77 -2.73 -7.74
N LEU A 22 6.58 -1.64 -7.00
CA LEU A 22 6.04 -0.39 -7.57
C LEU A 22 6.94 0.20 -8.67
N ASN A 23 8.23 -0.13 -8.67
CA ASN A 23 9.15 0.30 -9.74
C ASN A 23 8.80 -0.32 -11.10
N ASN A 24 8.09 -1.45 -11.13
CA ASN A 24 7.61 -2.02 -12.40
C ASN A 24 6.49 -1.19 -13.05
N LEU A 25 5.91 -0.25 -12.32
CA LEU A 25 4.90 0.68 -12.82
C LEU A 25 5.52 1.87 -13.56
N VAL A 26 6.78 2.17 -13.30
CA VAL A 26 7.48 3.33 -13.84
C VAL A 26 8.22 2.96 -15.12
N PRO A 27 8.21 3.82 -16.16
CA PRO A 27 7.39 5.04 -16.32
C PRO A 27 6.02 4.77 -16.99
N ALA A 28 5.73 3.51 -17.36
CA ALA A 28 4.63 3.19 -18.27
C ALA A 28 3.22 3.40 -17.69
N TYR A 29 3.05 3.21 -16.38
CA TYR A 29 1.76 3.28 -15.69
C TYR A 29 1.67 4.45 -14.71
N ILE A 30 2.82 4.95 -14.24
CA ILE A 30 2.97 6.14 -13.39
C ILE A 30 4.35 6.77 -13.65
N GLU A 31 4.45 8.11 -13.60
CA GLU A 31 5.71 8.82 -13.89
C GLU A 31 6.82 8.50 -12.88
N ALA A 32 6.47 8.43 -11.60
CA ALA A 32 7.34 8.02 -10.51
C ALA A 32 6.48 7.44 -9.38
N VAL A 33 7.07 6.60 -8.53
CA VAL A 33 6.39 6.15 -7.32
C VAL A 33 6.29 7.33 -6.35
N PRO A 34 5.09 7.73 -5.90
CA PRO A 34 4.95 8.81 -4.94
C PRO A 34 5.69 8.51 -3.64
N ALA A 35 6.31 9.53 -3.06
CA ALA A 35 6.85 9.45 -1.72
C ALA A 35 5.73 9.41 -0.68
N ASP A 36 5.97 8.67 0.40
CA ASP A 36 5.20 8.66 1.63
C ASP A 36 5.41 10.02 2.34
N PRO A 37 4.33 10.74 2.67
CA PRO A 37 4.44 12.02 3.37
C PRO A 37 5.12 11.97 4.74
N TYR A 38 5.21 10.81 5.39
CA TYR A 38 5.65 10.69 6.78
C TYR A 38 7.14 10.37 6.94
N ASP A 39 7.77 9.71 5.96
CA ASP A 39 9.20 9.38 5.98
C ASP A 39 9.97 9.79 4.71
N GLY A 40 9.26 10.22 3.65
CA GLY A 40 9.83 10.61 2.37
C GLY A 40 10.30 9.46 1.47
N HIS A 41 10.15 8.20 1.89
CA HIS A 41 10.48 7.04 1.06
C HIS A 41 9.34 6.74 0.08
N PRO A 42 9.56 5.97 -1.00
CA PRO A 42 8.47 5.54 -1.86
C PRO A 42 7.39 4.80 -1.07
N LEU A 43 6.12 5.01 -1.43
CA LEU A 43 5.00 4.26 -0.84
C LEU A 43 5.29 2.76 -0.81
N LYS A 44 4.78 2.08 0.21
CA LYS A 44 4.96 0.64 0.38
C LYS A 44 3.88 -0.14 -0.35
N TYR A 45 4.22 -1.35 -0.76
CA TYR A 45 3.37 -2.24 -1.52
C TYR A 45 3.54 -3.69 -1.07
N ARG A 46 2.44 -4.41 -0.97
CA ARG A 46 2.42 -5.84 -0.65
C ARG A 46 1.28 -6.54 -1.38
N THR A 47 1.57 -7.70 -1.96
CA THR A 47 0.54 -8.61 -2.46
C THR A 47 -0.11 -9.36 -1.30
N LEU A 48 -1.42 -9.53 -1.37
CA LEU A 48 -2.24 -10.30 -0.45
C LEU A 48 -2.74 -11.56 -1.16
N GLU A 49 -3.30 -12.51 -0.42
CA GLU A 49 -3.90 -13.71 -1.02
C GLU A 49 -5.05 -13.37 -1.98
N THR A 50 -5.85 -12.37 -1.63
CA THR A 50 -7.02 -11.91 -2.39
C THR A 50 -6.77 -10.60 -3.15
N GLY A 51 -5.53 -10.11 -3.25
CA GLY A 51 -5.27 -8.84 -3.94
C GLY A 51 -3.96 -8.16 -3.54
N PHE A 52 -4.02 -6.88 -3.18
CA PHE A 52 -2.84 -6.13 -2.75
C PHE A 52 -3.19 -4.92 -1.89
N VAL A 53 -2.18 -4.40 -1.21
CA VAL A 53 -2.23 -3.15 -0.46
C VAL A 53 -1.11 -2.22 -0.90
N VAL A 54 -1.45 -0.94 -1.08
CA VAL A 54 -0.49 0.18 -1.15
C VAL A 54 -0.71 1.03 0.10
N TYR A 55 0.36 1.33 0.83
CA TYR A 55 0.24 2.00 2.13
C TYR A 55 1.38 2.97 2.43
N SER A 56 1.08 3.87 3.36
CA SER A 56 2.03 4.76 4.04
C SER A 56 2.15 4.30 5.49
N ILE A 57 3.32 4.51 6.10
CA ILE A 57 3.59 4.15 7.52
C ILE A 57 2.84 5.04 8.52
N GLY A 58 2.20 6.11 8.05
CA GLY A 58 1.42 6.99 8.93
C GLY A 58 2.27 7.79 9.93
N ASP A 59 1.56 8.45 10.86
CA ASP A 59 2.13 9.49 11.73
C ASP A 59 3.03 8.94 12.85
N ASP A 60 2.82 7.69 13.26
CA ASP A 60 3.66 7.04 14.26
C ASP A 60 5.03 6.60 13.69
N ARG A 61 5.18 6.66 12.36
CA ARG A 61 6.36 6.28 11.58
C ARG A 61 6.79 4.83 11.81
N SER A 62 5.86 3.99 12.23
CA SER A 62 6.07 2.56 12.38
C SER A 62 5.53 1.86 11.15
N ASP A 63 6.30 0.94 10.56
CA ASP A 63 5.78 0.11 9.47
C ASP A 63 5.01 -1.08 10.07
N ASP A 64 3.69 -1.00 10.02
CA ASP A 64 2.79 -2.06 10.49
C ASP A 64 2.38 -3.03 9.36
N GLY A 65 3.08 -3.01 8.23
CA GLY A 65 2.93 -3.96 7.12
C GLY A 65 1.67 -3.75 6.27
N GLY A 66 1.09 -2.56 6.32
CA GLY A 66 -0.15 -2.20 5.64
C GLY A 66 -1.37 -2.89 6.25
N ALA A 67 -1.37 -3.11 7.57
CA ALA A 67 -2.50 -3.66 8.29
C ALA A 67 -3.66 -2.65 8.33
N GLU A 68 -4.86 -3.07 7.92
CA GLU A 68 -6.03 -2.20 8.05
C GLU A 68 -6.37 -1.98 9.52
N ARG A 69 -6.73 -0.75 9.86
CA ARG A 69 -7.28 -0.44 11.18
C ARG A 69 -8.65 -1.11 11.34
N GLY A 70 -8.70 -2.19 12.12
CA GLY A 70 -9.95 -2.91 12.40
C GLY A 70 -11.03 -1.97 12.97
N LYS A 71 -12.26 -2.09 12.46
CA LYS A 71 -13.39 -1.28 12.96
C LYS A 71 -13.67 -1.62 14.42
N GLY A 72 -13.32 -0.71 15.32
CA GLY A 72 -13.58 -0.83 16.76
C GLY A 72 -12.47 -1.52 17.56
N GLU A 73 -11.35 -1.87 16.94
CA GLU A 73 -10.22 -2.49 17.63
C GLU A 73 -9.43 -1.45 18.44
N ARG A 74 -9.51 -1.55 19.77
CA ARG A 74 -8.36 -1.19 20.61
C ARG A 74 -7.36 -2.30 20.37
N GLY A 75 -6.14 -1.95 19.94
CA GLY A 75 -5.13 -2.93 19.57
C GLY A 75 -4.96 -4.03 20.63
N PRO A 76 -4.58 -5.26 20.23
CA PRO A 76 -4.51 -6.39 21.14
C PRO A 76 -3.60 -6.05 22.32
N ARG A 77 -4.16 -6.09 23.53
CA ARG A 77 -3.46 -5.93 24.83
C ARG A 77 -2.41 -4.81 24.85
N GLY A 78 -2.87 -3.56 24.71
CA GLY A 78 -2.06 -2.37 25.06
C GLY A 78 -1.12 -1.85 23.96
N LYS A 79 -1.17 -2.41 22.74
CA LYS A 79 -0.52 -1.79 21.58
C LYS A 79 -1.48 -0.79 20.90
N PRO A 80 -0.99 0.35 20.41
CA PRO A 80 -1.79 1.22 19.55
C PRO A 80 -2.32 0.42 18.34
N ALA A 81 -3.52 0.76 17.85
CA ALA A 81 -3.99 0.24 16.58
C ALA A 81 -3.02 0.64 15.45
N PRO A 82 -2.93 -0.11 14.34
CA PRO A 82 -2.04 0.25 13.24
C PRO A 82 -2.35 1.67 12.75
N TRP A 83 -1.30 2.47 12.55
CA TRP A 83 -1.43 3.85 12.05
C TRP A 83 -1.18 3.97 10.55
N ASP A 84 -0.78 2.87 9.90
CA ASP A 84 -0.62 2.78 8.46
C ASP A 84 -1.88 3.29 7.72
N ILE A 85 -1.66 4.16 6.75
CA ILE A 85 -2.72 4.64 5.87
C ILE A 85 -2.77 3.73 4.65
N THR A 86 -3.76 2.84 4.61
CA THR A 86 -3.85 1.78 3.61
C THR A 86 -4.82 2.11 2.47
N PHE A 87 -4.53 1.58 1.28
CA PHE A 87 -5.48 1.44 0.19
C PHE A 87 -5.44 -0.02 -0.27
N ILE A 88 -6.47 -0.78 0.09
CA ILE A 88 -6.58 -2.22 -0.16
C ILE A 88 -7.49 -2.45 -1.37
N VAL A 89 -7.07 -3.34 -2.26
CA VAL A 89 -7.89 -3.86 -3.35
C VAL A 89 -8.01 -5.36 -3.18
N GLU A 90 -9.22 -5.83 -2.90
CA GLU A 90 -9.59 -7.24 -2.77
C GLU A 90 -10.33 -7.73 -4.02
N ARG A 91 -10.23 -9.04 -4.30
CA ARG A 91 -10.70 -9.70 -5.51
C ARG A 91 -11.24 -11.09 -5.21
#